data_AF-A0A538HQ04-F1
#
_entry.id   AF-A0A538HQ04-F1
#
_cell.length_a   1.000
_cell.length_b   1.000
_cell.length_c   1.000
_cell.angle_alpha   90.00
_cell.angle_beta   90.00
_cell.angle_gamma   90.00
#
_symmetry.space_group_name_H-M   'P 1'
#
loop_
_entity.id
_entity.type
_entity.pdbx_description
1 polymer ?
#
loop_
_entity_poly.entity_id
_entity_poly.type
_entity_poly.pdbx_seq_one_letter_code
_entity_poly.pdbx_strand_id
1 'polypeptide(L)'
;MSSLTRAGLLGALVFAAAALTGCGGSSSHAEQKKDVTVPAYGVFPATTESVSPASERACKQNAEGFAENALQFLAHSGPEAAYPADLYYLIMRGAITNFQAHRCETALLGYALDRRLTAKQRRVFVAALPRAMARVVRQGLSDARS
;
A
#
# COMPACT_ATOMS: atom_id res chain seq x y z
N MET A 1 -5.80 21.33 80.64
CA MET A 1 -4.52 21.42 81.37
C MET A 1 -3.44 20.96 80.40
N SER A 2 -2.92 21.90 79.60
CA SER A 2 -1.53 22.40 79.67
C SER A 2 -0.56 21.35 79.05
N SER A 3 0.24 21.60 78.02
CA SER A 3 1.04 22.80 77.74
C SER A 3 1.53 22.87 76.28
N LEU A 4 1.85 24.09 75.87
CA LEU A 4 2.37 24.52 74.57
C LEU A 4 3.87 24.21 74.33
N THR A 5 4.20 24.11 73.03
CA THR A 5 5.38 24.62 72.29
C THR A 5 6.80 24.14 72.60
N ARG A 6 7.50 23.75 71.53
CA ARG A 6 8.83 24.29 71.22
C ARG A 6 9.02 24.46 69.72
N ALA A 7 9.37 25.68 69.35
CA ALA A 7 9.68 26.16 68.02
C ALA A 7 11.10 25.79 67.58
N GLY A 8 11.28 25.78 66.26
CA GLY A 8 12.51 26.22 65.61
C GLY A 8 13.48 25.14 65.19
N LEU A 9 13.57 24.90 63.88
CA LEU A 9 14.80 25.22 63.14
C LEU A 9 14.53 25.13 61.63
N LEU A 10 14.64 26.29 60.99
CA LEU A 10 14.78 26.49 59.56
C LEU A 10 15.99 25.68 59.06
N GLY A 11 15.78 24.87 58.02
CA GLY A 11 16.83 24.13 57.33
C GLY A 11 16.44 23.92 55.88
N ALA A 12 16.61 24.97 55.08
CA ALA A 12 16.43 24.95 53.64
C ALA A 12 17.44 23.99 52.99
N LEU A 13 16.95 23.04 52.19
CA LEU A 13 17.72 22.43 51.10
C LEU A 13 16.75 22.19 49.93
N VAL A 14 16.64 23.24 49.12
CA VAL A 14 15.95 23.26 47.83
C VAL A 14 16.75 22.39 46.86
N PHE A 15 16.26 21.19 46.58
CA PHE A 15 16.79 20.37 45.48
C PHE A 15 16.19 20.86 44.16
N ALA A 16 16.97 21.66 43.45
CA ALA A 16 16.80 21.86 42.02
C ALA A 16 17.42 20.67 41.28
N ALA A 17 16.61 19.93 40.51
CA ALA A 17 17.12 19.08 39.44
C ALA A 17 16.15 19.10 38.25
N ALA A 18 16.72 19.49 37.13
CA ALA A 18 16.11 19.79 35.85
C ALA A 18 15.27 18.65 35.24
N ALA A 19 14.23 19.08 34.54
CA ALA A 19 13.76 18.58 33.26
C ALA A 19 14.40 17.28 32.73
N LEU A 20 13.63 16.19 32.81
CA LEU A 20 13.67 15.09 31.86
C LEU A 20 12.27 15.00 31.26
N THR A 21 12.04 15.77 30.21
CA THR A 21 11.81 15.23 28.86
C THR A 21 10.69 14.19 28.86
N GLY A 22 9.52 14.63 28.38
CA GLY A 22 8.41 13.75 28.09
C GLY A 22 8.88 12.64 27.16
N CYS A 23 8.84 11.40 27.66
CA CYS A 23 8.72 10.25 26.78
C CYS A 23 7.26 10.18 26.36
N GLY A 24 6.88 11.08 25.46
CA GLY A 24 5.72 10.86 24.59
C GLY A 24 6.01 9.58 23.84
N GLY A 25 5.49 8.47 24.36
CA GLY A 25 5.49 7.19 23.69
C GLY A 25 4.71 7.36 22.41
N SER A 26 5.42 7.72 21.34
CA SER A 26 4.99 7.43 19.99
C SER A 26 4.90 5.91 19.97
N SER A 27 3.70 5.39 20.21
CA SER A 27 3.30 4.11 19.68
C SER A 27 3.45 4.28 18.17
N SER A 28 4.66 3.99 17.69
CA SER A 28 4.81 3.56 16.31
C SER A 28 3.79 2.45 16.19
N HIS A 29 2.71 2.73 15.48
CA HIS A 29 1.80 1.71 15.00
C HIS A 29 2.72 0.76 14.24
N ALA A 30 3.16 -0.30 14.91
CA ALA A 30 3.86 -1.40 14.29
C ALA A 30 2.82 -2.00 13.37
N GLU A 31 2.77 -1.49 12.14
CA GLU A 31 1.86 -1.98 11.13
C GLU A 31 2.16 -3.46 10.96
N GLN A 32 1.24 -4.29 11.48
CA GLN A 32 1.47 -5.71 11.62
C GLN A 32 1.76 -6.29 10.24
N LYS A 33 2.96 -6.84 10.09
CA LYS A 33 3.35 -7.64 8.93
C LYS A 33 2.32 -8.74 8.74
N LYS A 34 1.89 -8.96 7.50
CA LYS A 34 0.99 -10.04 7.13
C LYS A 34 1.69 -10.95 6.13
N ASP A 35 1.56 -12.26 6.35
CA ASP A 35 2.03 -13.24 5.39
C ASP A 35 1.10 -13.26 4.18
N VAL A 36 1.70 -13.11 3.00
CA VAL A 36 1.01 -13.13 1.72
C VAL A 36 1.65 -14.19 0.85
N THR A 37 0.81 -15.09 0.36
CA THR A 37 1.22 -16.12 -0.60
C THR A 37 1.00 -15.63 -2.01
N VAL A 38 2.08 -15.48 -2.77
CA VAL A 38 2.05 -15.32 -4.22
C VAL A 38 1.78 -16.70 -4.83
N PRO A 39 0.67 -16.89 -5.56
CA PRO A 39 0.33 -18.20 -6.11
C PRO A 39 1.31 -18.61 -7.21
N ALA A 40 1.56 -19.92 -7.31
CA ALA A 40 2.39 -20.51 -8.35
C ALA A 40 1.94 -20.10 -9.76
N TYR A 41 2.87 -20.12 -10.71
CA TYR A 41 2.58 -19.93 -12.12
C TYR A 41 3.59 -20.64 -13.01
N GLY A 42 3.11 -21.43 -13.98
CA GLY A 42 3.99 -22.20 -14.85
C GLY A 42 4.96 -23.07 -14.05
N VAL A 43 6.26 -22.87 -14.27
CA VAL A 43 7.36 -23.57 -13.57
C VAL A 43 7.74 -22.92 -12.23
N PHE A 44 7.16 -21.77 -11.89
CA PHE A 44 7.50 -21.02 -10.68
C PHE A 44 6.58 -21.41 -9.51
N PRO A 45 7.13 -21.89 -8.39
CA PRO A 45 6.34 -22.31 -7.24
C PRO A 45 5.68 -21.12 -6.53
N ALA A 46 4.69 -21.40 -5.69
CA ALA A 46 4.12 -20.39 -4.81
C ALA A 46 5.16 -19.97 -3.76
N THR A 47 5.19 -18.68 -3.42
CA THR A 47 6.07 -18.13 -2.37
C THR A 47 5.24 -17.41 -1.33
N THR A 48 5.65 -17.47 -0.07
CA THR A 48 5.01 -16.73 1.03
C THR A 48 6.00 -15.75 1.61
N GLU A 49 5.59 -14.49 1.74
CA GLU A 49 6.43 -13.41 2.26
C GLU A 49 5.67 -12.62 3.34
N SER A 50 6.37 -12.19 4.38
CA SER A 50 5.82 -11.30 5.40
C SER A 50 5.90 -9.85 4.93
N VAL A 51 4.75 -9.27 4.59
CA VAL A 51 4.64 -7.96 3.95
C VAL A 51 4.09 -6.92 4.92
N SER A 52 4.76 -5.77 5.04
CA SER A 52 4.23 -4.58 5.71
C SER A 52 3.35 -3.77 4.75
N PRO A 53 2.34 -3.03 5.22
CA PRO A 53 1.63 -2.09 4.36
C PRO A 53 2.58 -1.08 3.74
N ALA A 54 2.25 -0.61 2.54
CA ALA A 54 3.06 0.37 1.84
C ALA A 54 2.61 1.79 2.19
N SER A 55 3.55 2.73 2.14
CA SER A 55 3.21 4.16 2.18
C SER A 55 2.28 4.54 1.02
N GLU A 56 1.44 5.54 1.21
CA GLU A 56 0.55 6.07 0.18
C GLU A 56 1.31 6.44 -1.11
N ARG A 57 2.51 7.04 -0.98
CA ARG A 57 3.37 7.37 -2.12
C ARG A 57 3.76 6.12 -2.93
N ALA A 58 4.16 5.06 -2.24
CA ALA A 58 4.51 3.79 -2.89
C ALA A 58 3.30 3.15 -3.57
N CYS A 59 2.12 3.21 -2.95
CA CYS A 59 0.88 2.76 -3.57
C CYS A 59 0.55 3.54 -4.85
N LYS A 60 0.69 4.87 -4.84
CA LYS A 60 0.50 5.72 -6.04
C LYS A 60 1.47 5.35 -7.16
N GLN A 61 2.76 5.19 -6.85
CA GLN A 61 3.78 4.79 -7.82
C GLN A 61 3.48 3.41 -8.43
N ASN A 62 3.08 2.44 -7.61
CA ASN A 62 2.68 1.12 -8.08
C ASN A 62 1.45 1.17 -8.99
N ALA A 63 0.47 2.02 -8.67
CA ALA A 63 -0.71 2.20 -9.50
C ALA A 63 -0.38 2.85 -10.85
N GLU A 64 0.52 3.83 -10.87
CA GLU A 64 1.02 4.46 -12.10
C GLU A 64 1.76 3.45 -12.98
N GLY A 65 2.67 2.66 -12.38
CA GLY A 65 3.36 1.59 -13.08
C GLY A 65 2.39 0.53 -13.62
N PHE A 66 1.34 0.19 -12.88
CA PHE A 66 0.28 -0.71 -13.36
C PHE A 66 -0.41 -0.13 -14.61
N ALA A 67 -0.76 1.16 -14.60
CA ALA A 67 -1.43 1.81 -15.73
C ALA A 67 -0.51 1.92 -16.97
N GLU A 68 0.80 2.11 -16.78
CA GLU A 68 1.79 2.05 -17.86
C GLU A 68 1.87 0.65 -18.47
N ASN A 69 1.94 -0.39 -17.64
CA ASN A 69 1.94 -1.77 -18.11
C ASN A 69 0.63 -2.14 -18.82
N ALA A 70 -0.52 -1.58 -18.39
CA ALA A 70 -1.79 -1.75 -19.09
C ALA A 70 -1.77 -1.14 -20.49
N LEU A 71 -1.14 0.03 -20.66
CA LEU A 71 -0.96 0.64 -21.97
C LEU A 71 -0.05 -0.20 -22.86
N GLN A 72 1.07 -0.69 -22.32
CA GLN A 72 1.98 -1.57 -23.06
C GLN A 72 1.32 -2.90 -23.44
N PHE A 73 0.58 -3.51 -22.51
CA PHE A 73 -0.21 -4.70 -22.79
C PHE A 73 -1.14 -4.48 -23.98
N LEU A 74 -1.85 -3.34 -24.04
CA LEU A 74 -2.71 -3.00 -25.18
C LEU A 74 -1.93 -2.78 -26.48
N ALA A 75 -0.77 -2.11 -26.42
CA ALA A 75 0.07 -1.86 -27.59
C ALA A 75 0.63 -3.15 -28.19
N HIS A 76 0.83 -4.17 -27.35
CA HIS A 76 1.36 -5.48 -27.74
C HIS A 76 0.28 -6.56 -27.85
N SER A 77 -1.00 -6.18 -27.74
CA SER A 77 -2.13 -7.08 -27.92
C SER A 77 -2.68 -6.95 -29.34
N GLY A 78 -2.63 -8.03 -30.11
CA GLY A 78 -3.30 -8.11 -31.42
C GLY A 78 -2.47 -8.83 -32.48
N PRO A 79 -3.05 -9.02 -33.68
CA PRO A 79 -2.40 -9.75 -34.78
C PRO A 79 -1.19 -9.00 -35.35
N GLU A 80 -1.14 -7.68 -35.23
CA GLU A 80 -0.06 -6.83 -35.74
C GLU A 80 1.02 -6.52 -34.68
N ALA A 81 0.94 -7.14 -33.49
CA ALA A 81 1.90 -6.89 -32.44
C ALA A 81 3.26 -7.52 -32.79
N ALA A 82 4.31 -6.69 -32.84
CA ALA A 82 5.67 -7.16 -33.13
C ALA A 82 6.25 -8.10 -32.05
N TYR A 83 5.75 -8.02 -30.81
CA TYR A 83 6.16 -8.82 -29.66
C TYR A 83 4.96 -9.12 -28.75
N PRO A 84 4.98 -10.24 -28.01
CA PRO A 84 3.82 -10.69 -27.24
C PRO A 84 3.51 -9.83 -26.01
N ALA A 85 2.23 -9.74 -25.65
CA ALA A 85 1.73 -9.03 -24.46
C ALA A 85 1.91 -9.80 -23.14
N ASP A 86 2.47 -11.01 -23.18
CA ASP A 86 2.63 -11.94 -22.06
C ASP A 86 3.51 -11.37 -20.94
N LEU A 87 4.59 -10.65 -21.28
CA LEU A 87 5.44 -9.97 -20.30
C LEU A 87 4.64 -8.97 -19.47
N TYR A 88 3.90 -8.08 -20.13
CA TYR A 88 3.10 -7.05 -19.46
C TYR A 88 1.95 -7.68 -18.67
N TYR A 89 1.37 -8.77 -19.17
CA TYR A 89 0.40 -9.56 -18.43
C TYR A 89 0.98 -10.09 -17.11
N LEU A 90 2.16 -10.71 -17.13
CA LEU A 90 2.81 -11.26 -15.94
C LEU A 90 3.17 -10.14 -14.94
N ILE A 91 3.69 -9.02 -15.42
CA ILE A 91 4.00 -7.86 -14.58
C ILE A 91 2.73 -7.34 -13.90
N MET A 92 1.63 -7.16 -14.64
CA MET A 92 0.35 -6.70 -14.08
C MET A 92 -0.24 -7.69 -13.08
N ARG A 93 -0.12 -9.01 -13.34
CA ARG A 93 -0.56 -10.04 -12.41
C ARG A 93 0.19 -9.91 -11.08
N GLY A 94 1.52 -9.82 -11.12
CA GLY A 94 2.35 -9.62 -9.93
C GLY A 94 2.04 -8.29 -9.23
N ALA A 95 1.84 -7.22 -10.00
CA ALA A 95 1.50 -5.91 -9.46
C ALA A 95 0.17 -5.92 -8.69
N ILE A 96 -0.87 -6.60 -9.19
CA ILE A 96 -2.14 -6.76 -8.44
C ILE A 96 -1.91 -7.49 -7.12
N THR A 97 -1.14 -8.58 -7.13
CA THR A 97 -0.83 -9.33 -5.91
C THR A 97 -0.08 -8.45 -4.91
N ASN A 98 0.95 -7.73 -5.34
CA ASN A 98 1.71 -6.81 -4.47
C ASN A 98 0.83 -5.67 -3.94
N PHE A 99 -0.02 -5.10 -4.78
CA PHE A 99 -0.91 -4.02 -4.41
C PHE A 99 -1.87 -4.44 -3.28
N GLN A 100 -2.43 -5.65 -3.39
CA GLN A 100 -3.27 -6.25 -2.35
C GLN A 100 -2.46 -6.62 -1.10
N ALA A 101 -1.25 -7.17 -1.28
CA ALA A 101 -0.36 -7.55 -0.17
C ALA A 101 -0.02 -6.35 0.72
N HIS A 102 0.31 -5.22 0.08
CA HIS A 102 0.64 -3.96 0.72
C HIS A 102 -0.57 -3.14 1.17
N ARG A 103 -1.78 -3.69 1.03
CA ARG A 103 -3.05 -3.05 1.46
C ARG A 103 -3.28 -1.67 0.84
N CYS A 104 -2.85 -1.48 -0.40
CA CYS A 104 -3.09 -0.25 -1.12
C CYS A 104 -4.58 -0.13 -1.50
N GLU A 105 -5.11 1.09 -1.47
CA GLU A 105 -6.49 1.37 -1.85
C GLU A 105 -6.73 1.14 -3.35
N THR A 106 -7.74 0.34 -3.70
CA THR A 106 -8.06 -0.02 -5.09
C THR A 106 -8.46 1.18 -5.95
N ALA A 107 -8.98 2.26 -5.35
CA ALA A 107 -9.27 3.51 -6.04
C ALA A 107 -8.04 4.11 -6.74
N LEU A 108 -6.83 3.95 -6.18
CA LEU A 108 -5.60 4.45 -6.81
C LEU A 108 -5.31 3.77 -8.15
N LEU A 109 -5.62 2.47 -8.30
CA LEU A 109 -5.54 1.78 -9.59
C LEU A 109 -6.53 2.39 -10.58
N GLY A 110 -7.76 2.66 -10.14
CA GLY A 110 -8.79 3.31 -10.96
C GLY A 110 -8.37 4.69 -11.46
N TYR A 111 -7.89 5.55 -10.56
CA TYR A 111 -7.40 6.89 -10.92
C TYR A 111 -6.24 6.84 -11.91
N ALA A 112 -5.26 5.95 -11.69
CA ALA A 112 -4.13 5.80 -12.60
C ALA A 112 -4.57 5.35 -14.00
N LEU A 113 -5.49 4.39 -14.08
CA LEU A 113 -6.04 3.91 -15.35
C LEU A 113 -6.91 4.96 -16.05
N ASP A 114 -7.74 5.70 -15.31
CA ASP A 114 -8.58 6.77 -15.87
C ASP A 114 -7.74 7.91 -16.46
N ARG A 115 -6.61 8.26 -15.82
CA ARG A 115 -5.67 9.27 -16.34
C ARG A 115 -4.89 8.80 -17.58
N ARG A 116 -4.47 7.52 -17.60
CA ARG A 116 -3.53 7.03 -18.64
C ARG A 116 -4.23 6.46 -19.87
N LEU A 117 -5.37 5.81 -19.70
CA LEU A 117 -6.07 5.11 -20.77
C LEU A 117 -7.33 5.87 -21.15
N THR A 118 -7.69 5.91 -22.42
CA THR A 118 -9.02 6.37 -22.87
C THR A 118 -10.12 5.42 -22.41
N ALA A 119 -11.38 5.86 -22.40
CA ALA A 119 -12.52 5.00 -22.05
C ALA A 119 -12.61 3.75 -22.95
N LYS A 120 -12.29 3.88 -24.24
CA LYS A 120 -12.21 2.75 -25.19
C LYS A 120 -11.10 1.77 -24.79
N GLN A 121 -9.90 2.27 -24.52
CA GLN A 121 -8.77 1.44 -24.08
C GLN A 121 -9.08 0.71 -22.77
N ARG A 122 -9.71 1.37 -21.77
CA ARG A 122 -10.09 0.71 -20.52
C ARG A 122 -11.08 -0.43 -20.73
N ARG A 123 -12.06 -0.26 -21.62
CA ARG A 123 -13.00 -1.34 -21.99
C ARG A 123 -12.28 -2.52 -22.64
N VAL A 124 -11.42 -2.26 -23.62
CA VAL A 124 -10.64 -3.31 -24.32
C VAL A 124 -9.72 -4.02 -23.34
N PHE A 125 -9.02 -3.26 -22.50
CA PHE A 125 -8.12 -3.78 -21.47
C PHE A 125 -8.85 -4.74 -20.53
N VAL A 126 -9.95 -4.29 -19.93
CA VAL A 126 -10.75 -5.11 -19.01
C VAL A 126 -11.32 -6.37 -19.68
N ALA A 127 -11.64 -6.31 -20.98
CA ALA A 127 -12.14 -7.47 -21.73
C ALA A 127 -11.03 -8.49 -22.06
N ALA A 128 -9.79 -8.04 -22.22
CA ALA A 128 -8.64 -8.89 -22.53
C ALA A 128 -8.03 -9.59 -21.30
N LEU A 129 -8.38 -9.16 -20.09
CA LEU A 129 -7.85 -9.74 -18.86
C LEU A 129 -8.59 -11.03 -18.44
N PRO A 130 -7.89 -12.00 -17.81
CA PRO A 130 -8.54 -13.08 -17.09
C PRO A 130 -9.51 -12.57 -16.03
N ARG A 131 -10.59 -13.33 -15.79
CA ARG A 131 -11.73 -12.93 -14.93
C ARG A 131 -11.31 -12.41 -13.55
N ALA A 132 -10.32 -13.04 -12.91
CA ALA A 132 -9.83 -12.64 -11.59
C ALA A 132 -9.20 -11.24 -11.60
N MET A 133 -8.31 -10.96 -12.56
CA MET A 133 -7.67 -9.65 -12.71
C MET A 133 -8.70 -8.60 -13.15
N ALA A 134 -9.57 -8.93 -14.11
CA ALA A 134 -10.61 -8.03 -14.58
C ALA A 134 -11.54 -7.58 -13.44
N ARG A 135 -11.81 -8.44 -12.46
CA ARG A 135 -12.61 -8.09 -11.27
C ARG A 135 -11.93 -6.99 -10.44
N VAL A 136 -10.64 -7.13 -10.15
CA VAL A 136 -9.88 -6.14 -9.38
C VAL A 136 -9.83 -4.80 -10.11
N VAL A 137 -9.56 -4.82 -11.42
CA VAL A 137 -9.52 -3.61 -12.24
C VAL A 137 -10.88 -2.92 -12.30
N ARG A 138 -11.98 -3.67 -12.45
CA ARG A 138 -13.34 -3.11 -12.41
C ARG A 138 -13.67 -2.49 -11.05
N GLN A 139 -13.25 -3.13 -9.97
CA GLN A 139 -13.45 -2.59 -8.62
C GLN A 139 -12.73 -1.24 -8.49
N GLY A 140 -11.44 -1.19 -8.82
CA GLY A 140 -10.68 0.06 -8.74
C GLY A 140 -11.26 1.20 -9.60
N LEU A 141 -11.71 0.89 -10.83
CA LEU A 141 -12.39 1.86 -11.69
C LEU A 141 -13.74 2.34 -11.15
N SER A 142 -14.44 1.50 -10.37
CA SER A 142 -15.69 1.87 -9.70
C SER A 142 -15.42 2.76 -8.49
N ASP A 143 -14.44 2.37 -7.66
CA ASP A 143 -14.05 3.09 -6.46
C ASP A 143 -13.56 4.50 -6.78
N ALA A 144 -12.83 4.67 -7.89
CA ALA A 144 -12.31 5.97 -8.32
C ALA A 144 -13.40 6.99 -8.72
N ARG A 145 -14.66 6.55 -8.89
CA ARG A 145 -15.79 7.40 -9.30
C ARG A 145 -16.80 7.66 -8.18
N SER A 146 -16.61 7.00 -7.04
CA SER A 146 -17.45 7.10 -5.85
C SER A 146 -16.98 8.26 -4.98
#